data_AF-A0A4Y8Y682-F1
#
_entry.id   AF-A0A4Y8Y682-F1
#
_cell.length_a   1.000
_cell.length_b   1.000
_cell.length_c   1.000
_cell.angle_alpha   90.00
_cell.angle_beta   90.00
_cell.angle_gamma   90.00
#
_symmetry.space_group_name_H-M   'P 1'
#
loop_
_entity.id
_entity.type
_entity.pdbx_description
1 polymer ?
#
loop_
_entity_poly.entity_id
_entity_poly.type
_entity_poly.pdbx_seq_one_letter_code
_entity_poly.pdbx_strand_id
1 'polypeptide(L)'
;MGLAVPPQARDSPGTRHRPQGPGRQGPGGPQPQGDLRAGGVRVSTTVVRRRRHTLYFLEWAAAQRPVHLDTDVDMTRIQAHRAAARDNGRRYSVVSYLLYAAGRALDRHPEANAVMAPGWPGPLRRPRIVRFDGVTAKLALDRPVEGERTVLSALVPGLESANLREIQERVDRYHGEQAAELPEFKGVRMLGRLPVPLGRAAFAAALRDPRRRAGVFGTVSVSSLGHREVDGFHSAGGTAVTLCAGRVVDRAVVRDGVVVPAPMMRLGLTFDHRVIDGATAADVLSDLHHTMETFDDGTWAPDPGPDPRGADRDPRPLGGLEPSTH
;
A
#
# COMPACT_ATOMS: atom_id res chain seq x y z
N MET A 1 -11.92 0.37 -55.88
CA MET A 1 -12.98 -0.27 -56.67
C MET A 1 -13.19 -1.66 -56.09
N GLY A 2 -14.34 -2.13 -55.63
CA GLY A 2 -15.71 -1.63 -55.57
C GLY A 2 -16.53 -2.72 -54.84
N LEU A 3 -17.56 -2.27 -54.14
CA LEU A 3 -18.53 -3.02 -53.32
C LEU A 3 -19.15 -4.26 -53.97
N ALA A 4 -19.57 -5.23 -53.14
CA ALA A 4 -20.83 -5.95 -53.34
C ALA A 4 -21.38 -6.52 -52.01
N VAL A 5 -22.66 -6.22 -51.76
CA VAL A 5 -23.51 -6.64 -50.63
C VAL A 5 -24.33 -7.87 -51.03
N PRO A 6 -24.75 -8.74 -50.08
CA PRO A 6 -25.92 -9.61 -50.28
C PRO A 6 -26.96 -9.47 -49.12
N PRO A 7 -28.18 -10.05 -49.20
CA PRO A 7 -29.42 -9.28 -49.33
C PRO A 7 -30.36 -9.35 -48.11
N GLN A 8 -31.38 -8.47 -48.13
CA GLN A 8 -32.46 -8.39 -47.14
C GLN A 8 -33.47 -9.56 -47.25
N ALA A 9 -34.03 -9.96 -46.10
CA ALA A 9 -35.21 -10.82 -46.02
C ALA A 9 -36.23 -10.30 -44.97
N ARG A 10 -37.36 -9.80 -45.51
CA ARG A 10 -38.79 -9.93 -45.14
C ARG A 10 -39.28 -9.75 -43.68
N ASP A 11 -40.23 -8.80 -43.57
CA ASP A 11 -41.18 -8.54 -42.47
C ASP A 11 -42.21 -9.65 -42.22
N SER A 12 -42.72 -9.74 -40.97
CA SER A 12 -44.14 -9.88 -40.55
C SER A 12 -44.25 -9.99 -38.99
N PRO A 13 -45.41 -9.81 -38.31
CA PRO A 13 -45.84 -8.50 -37.81
C PRO A 13 -46.22 -8.46 -36.30
N GLY A 14 -46.22 -7.26 -35.71
CA GLY A 14 -47.25 -6.82 -34.76
C GLY A 14 -47.18 -7.31 -33.31
N THR A 15 -46.71 -6.45 -32.41
CA THR A 15 -47.30 -6.33 -31.07
C THR A 15 -47.24 -4.88 -30.61
N ARG A 16 -48.41 -4.27 -30.41
CA ARG A 16 -48.58 -2.87 -29.99
C ARG A 16 -48.15 -2.71 -28.53
N HIS A 17 -47.13 -1.90 -28.26
CA HIS A 17 -46.89 -1.37 -26.92
C HIS A 17 -47.37 0.08 -26.82
N ARG A 18 -48.38 0.31 -25.97
CA ARG A 18 -48.82 1.63 -25.50
C ARG A 18 -47.67 2.35 -24.77
N PRO A 19 -47.51 3.68 -24.92
CA PRO A 19 -46.58 4.44 -24.09
C PRO A 19 -47.14 4.57 -22.67
N GLN A 20 -46.38 4.09 -21.68
CA GLN A 20 -46.63 4.40 -20.27
C GLN A 20 -46.07 5.80 -19.96
N GLY A 21 -46.87 6.64 -19.31
CA GLY A 21 -46.52 7.99 -18.89
C GLY A 21 -45.43 8.04 -17.80
N PRO A 22 -45.00 9.24 -17.39
CA PRO A 22 -43.82 9.42 -16.55
C PRO A 22 -44.07 8.87 -15.14
N GLY A 23 -43.33 7.80 -14.80
CA GLY A 23 -43.28 7.24 -13.47
C GLY A 23 -42.61 8.20 -12.48
N ARG A 24 -43.24 8.35 -11.31
CA ARG A 24 -42.81 9.14 -10.16
C ARG A 24 -41.35 8.85 -9.77
N GLN A 25 -40.53 9.90 -9.72
CA GLN A 25 -39.20 9.88 -9.11
C GLN A 25 -39.32 9.64 -7.60
N GLY A 26 -38.63 8.61 -7.08
CA GLY A 26 -38.40 8.41 -5.65
C GLY A 26 -37.42 9.45 -5.08
N PRO A 27 -37.33 9.59 -3.75
CA PRO A 27 -36.62 10.70 -3.11
C PRO A 27 -35.12 10.42 -3.11
N GLY A 28 -34.42 10.87 -4.15
CA GLY A 28 -32.96 10.77 -4.28
C GLY A 28 -32.35 11.95 -5.02
N GLY A 29 -33.00 13.12 -4.97
CA GLY A 29 -32.49 14.34 -5.61
C GLY A 29 -31.20 14.82 -4.93
N PRO A 30 -30.21 15.34 -5.69
CA PRO A 30 -29.03 15.95 -5.11
C PRO A 30 -29.42 17.17 -4.26
N GLN A 31 -28.86 17.26 -3.05
CA GLN A 31 -29.06 18.39 -2.13
C GLN A 31 -28.62 19.72 -2.79
N PRO A 32 -29.31 20.85 -2.51
CA PRO A 32 -29.18 22.06 -3.31
C PRO A 32 -27.79 22.70 -3.15
N GLN A 33 -27.17 23.01 -4.28
CA GLN A 33 -25.87 23.67 -4.41
C GLN A 33 -26.05 25.19 -4.42
N GLY A 34 -25.24 25.90 -3.63
CA GLY A 34 -25.08 27.34 -3.77
C GLY A 34 -24.13 27.62 -4.92
N ASP A 35 -24.68 27.98 -6.08
CA ASP A 35 -23.91 28.47 -7.21
C ASP A 35 -23.46 29.91 -6.92
N LEU A 36 -22.18 30.11 -6.61
CA LEU A 36 -21.59 31.44 -6.50
C LEU A 36 -20.85 31.75 -7.81
N ARG A 37 -21.24 32.84 -8.48
CA ARG A 37 -20.49 33.40 -9.60
C ARG A 37 -19.46 34.38 -9.07
N ALA A 38 -18.21 33.93 -8.95
CA ALA A 38 -17.06 34.81 -8.76
C ALA A 38 -16.30 34.90 -10.09
N GLY A 39 -16.24 36.09 -10.70
CA GLY A 39 -15.38 36.36 -11.85
C GLY A 39 -15.63 35.52 -13.11
N GLY A 40 -16.88 35.15 -13.42
CA GLY A 40 -17.21 34.36 -14.62
C GLY A 40 -16.99 32.85 -14.50
N VAL A 41 -16.42 32.38 -13.39
CA VAL A 41 -16.27 30.95 -13.08
C VAL A 41 -17.50 30.49 -12.29
N ARG A 42 -18.15 29.41 -12.73
CA ARG A 42 -19.17 28.72 -11.94
C ARG A 42 -18.47 27.94 -10.83
N VAL A 43 -18.78 28.28 -9.58
CA VAL A 43 -18.28 27.56 -8.40
C VAL A 43 -19.44 26.80 -7.79
N SER A 44 -19.34 25.47 -7.74
CA SER A 44 -20.25 24.62 -6.97
C SER A 44 -19.55 24.15 -5.69
N THR A 45 -20.28 24.18 -4.57
CA THR A 45 -19.78 23.73 -3.26
C THR A 45 -20.55 22.49 -2.81
N THR A 46 -19.82 21.44 -2.45
CA THR A 46 -20.40 20.20 -1.91
C THR A 46 -19.87 19.93 -0.51
N VAL A 47 -20.78 19.69 0.44
CA VAL A 47 -20.40 19.34 1.82
C VAL A 47 -19.93 17.88 1.87
N VAL A 48 -18.63 17.67 2.08
CA VAL A 48 -18.03 16.32 2.13
C VAL A 48 -18.01 15.79 3.57
N ARG A 49 -18.96 14.91 3.93
CA ARG A 49 -19.01 14.28 5.27
C ARG A 49 -18.12 13.03 5.37
N ARG A 50 -18.07 12.20 4.32
CA ARG A 50 -17.39 10.90 4.34
C ARG A 50 -15.85 10.99 4.33
N ARG A 51 -15.27 12.11 3.85
CA ARG A 51 -13.80 12.35 3.84
C ARG A 51 -13.25 13.07 5.08
N ARG A 52 -14.08 13.33 6.11
CA ARG A 52 -13.63 14.02 7.32
C ARG A 52 -12.48 13.31 8.03
N HIS A 53 -12.52 11.98 8.08
CA HIS A 53 -11.44 11.18 8.67
C HIS A 53 -10.12 11.36 7.89
N THR A 54 -10.19 11.43 6.55
CA THR A 54 -9.05 11.72 5.68
C THR A 54 -8.51 13.12 5.94
N LEU A 55 -9.40 14.13 6.09
CA LEU A 55 -8.99 15.49 6.41
C LEU A 55 -8.23 15.55 7.75
N TYR A 56 -8.79 14.97 8.82
CA TYR A 56 -8.13 14.98 10.13
C TYR A 56 -6.79 14.22 10.11
N PHE A 57 -6.73 13.12 9.35
CA PHE A 57 -5.49 12.41 9.10
C PHE A 57 -4.45 13.30 8.42
N LEU A 58 -4.81 14.00 7.35
CA LEU A 58 -3.89 14.87 6.59
C LEU A 58 -3.42 16.06 7.42
N GLU A 59 -4.30 16.66 8.23
CA GLU A 59 -3.92 17.73 9.16
C GLU A 59 -2.90 17.26 10.19
N TRP A 60 -3.05 16.03 10.68
CA TRP A 60 -2.07 15.42 11.57
C TRP A 60 -0.77 15.05 10.83
N ALA A 61 -0.88 14.50 9.61
CA ALA A 61 0.25 14.06 8.79
C ALA A 61 1.10 15.23 8.28
N ALA A 62 0.55 16.45 8.23
CA ALA A 62 1.28 17.66 7.83
C ALA A 62 2.54 17.93 8.69
N ALA A 63 2.63 17.36 9.89
CA ALA A 63 3.82 17.44 10.73
C ALA A 63 4.94 16.46 10.33
N GLN A 64 4.64 15.41 9.54
CA GLN A 64 5.65 14.48 9.05
C GLN A 64 6.61 15.15 8.08
N ARG A 65 7.85 14.63 8.02
CA ARG A 65 8.86 15.07 7.06
C ARG A 65 9.19 13.91 6.12
N PRO A 66 8.29 13.60 5.17
CA PRO A 66 8.46 12.45 4.30
C PRO A 66 9.65 12.64 3.36
N VAL A 67 10.45 11.59 3.19
CA VAL A 67 11.40 11.42 2.09
C VAL A 67 11.10 10.13 1.37
N HIS A 68 11.32 10.14 0.06
CA HIS A 68 10.88 9.11 -0.86
C HIS A 68 12.08 8.41 -1.47
N LEU A 69 12.06 7.09 -1.43
CA LEU A 69 12.96 6.19 -2.13
C LEU A 69 12.11 5.28 -3.02
N ASP A 70 12.71 4.70 -4.05
CA ASP A 70 12.09 3.66 -4.85
C ASP A 70 13.12 2.76 -5.51
N THR A 71 12.68 1.57 -5.88
CA THR A 71 13.45 0.60 -6.65
C THR A 71 12.51 -0.23 -7.51
N ASP A 72 13.02 -0.77 -8.61
CA ASP A 72 12.34 -1.84 -9.33
C ASP A 72 12.62 -3.18 -8.62
N VAL A 73 11.63 -4.06 -8.58
CA VAL A 73 11.71 -5.41 -8.00
C VAL A 73 11.40 -6.40 -9.11
N ASP A 74 12.29 -7.37 -9.31
CA ASP A 74 12.04 -8.50 -10.20
C ASP A 74 11.01 -9.46 -9.58
N MET A 75 9.85 -9.55 -10.22
CA MET A 75 8.73 -10.35 -9.74
C MET A 75 8.74 -11.77 -10.31
N THR A 76 9.80 -12.21 -10.99
CA THR A 76 9.86 -13.52 -11.68
C THR A 76 9.52 -14.67 -10.72
N ARG A 77 10.22 -14.76 -9.57
CA ARG A 77 9.97 -15.81 -8.57
C ARG A 77 8.57 -15.69 -7.98
N ILE A 78 8.14 -14.50 -7.60
CA ILE A 78 6.79 -14.30 -7.06
C ILE A 78 5.72 -14.72 -8.08
N GLN A 79 5.86 -14.38 -9.36
CA GLN A 79 4.90 -14.74 -10.40
C GLN A 79 4.88 -16.25 -10.64
N ALA A 80 6.04 -16.91 -10.65
CA ALA A 80 6.13 -18.37 -10.71
C ALA A 80 5.43 -19.04 -9.52
N HIS A 81 5.67 -18.56 -8.30
CA HIS A 81 5.00 -19.07 -7.11
C HIS A 81 3.49 -18.85 -7.19
N ARG A 82 3.05 -17.66 -7.64
CA ARG A 82 1.61 -17.36 -7.81
C ARG A 82 0.94 -18.26 -8.85
N ALA A 83 1.65 -18.61 -9.93
CA ALA A 83 1.15 -19.55 -10.92
C ALA A 83 1.00 -20.95 -10.30
N ALA A 84 2.06 -21.48 -9.67
CA ALA A 84 2.03 -22.80 -9.02
C ALA A 84 0.95 -22.88 -7.93
N ALA A 85 0.75 -21.82 -7.14
CA ALA A 85 -0.30 -21.77 -6.13
C ALA A 85 -1.71 -21.84 -6.77
N ARG A 86 -1.92 -21.19 -7.93
CA ARG A 86 -3.21 -21.21 -8.65
C ARG A 86 -3.56 -22.60 -9.15
N ASP A 87 -2.56 -23.34 -9.63
CA ASP A 87 -2.73 -24.72 -10.09
C ASP A 87 -3.18 -25.64 -8.95
N ASN A 88 -2.83 -25.29 -7.71
CA ASN A 88 -3.25 -25.95 -6.47
C ASN A 88 -4.51 -25.32 -5.83
N GLY A 89 -5.27 -24.51 -6.58
CA GLY A 89 -6.52 -23.91 -6.12
C GLY A 89 -6.36 -22.74 -5.13
N ARG A 90 -5.14 -22.21 -4.95
CA ARG A 90 -4.84 -21.11 -4.04
C ARG A 90 -4.52 -19.82 -4.79
N ARG A 91 -4.83 -18.66 -4.21
CA ARG A 91 -4.54 -17.36 -4.82
C ARG A 91 -3.84 -16.46 -3.83
N TYR A 92 -2.68 -15.95 -4.24
CA TYR A 92 -1.94 -14.95 -3.50
C TYR A 92 -1.97 -13.58 -4.19
N SER A 93 -2.26 -12.55 -3.41
CA SER A 93 -2.17 -11.15 -3.84
C SER A 93 -0.72 -10.68 -3.80
N VAL A 94 -0.33 -9.74 -4.67
CA VAL A 94 1.00 -9.10 -4.63
C VAL A 94 1.23 -8.41 -3.28
N VAL A 95 0.18 -7.81 -2.73
CA VAL A 95 0.20 -7.17 -1.42
C VAL A 95 0.62 -8.14 -0.32
N SER A 96 0.21 -9.41 -0.38
CA SER A 96 0.57 -10.42 0.62
C SER A 96 2.08 -10.67 0.67
N TYR A 97 2.75 -10.66 -0.49
CA TYR A 97 4.23 -10.74 -0.55
C TYR A 97 4.89 -9.50 0.01
N LEU A 98 4.36 -8.32 -0.28
CA LEU A 98 4.89 -7.07 0.26
C LEU A 98 4.72 -7.01 1.79
N LEU A 99 3.58 -7.46 2.32
CA LEU A 99 3.33 -7.57 3.76
C LEU A 99 4.27 -8.58 4.42
N TYR A 100 4.51 -9.72 3.77
CA TYR A 100 5.45 -10.75 4.20
C TYR A 100 6.89 -10.21 4.28
N ALA A 101 7.32 -9.48 3.24
CA ALA A 101 8.63 -8.84 3.20
C ALA A 101 8.75 -7.71 4.24
N ALA A 102 7.70 -6.90 4.39
CA ALA A 102 7.66 -5.82 5.38
C ALA A 102 7.78 -6.32 6.81
N GLY A 103 7.11 -7.43 7.14
CA GLY A 103 7.25 -8.08 8.45
C GLY A 103 8.68 -8.41 8.79
N ARG A 104 9.40 -9.06 7.85
CA ARG A 104 10.81 -9.47 8.02
C ARG A 104 11.77 -8.30 8.03
N ALA A 105 11.61 -7.35 7.11
CA ALA A 105 12.47 -6.18 7.04
C ALA A 105 12.36 -5.34 8.34
N LEU A 106 11.15 -5.07 8.82
CA LEU A 106 10.96 -4.26 10.03
C LEU A 106 11.31 -4.98 11.33
N ASP A 107 11.32 -6.31 11.33
CA ASP A 107 11.87 -7.11 12.43
C ASP A 107 13.40 -7.00 12.51
N ARG A 108 14.10 -6.99 11.36
CA ARG A 108 15.55 -6.77 11.30
C ARG A 108 15.96 -5.33 11.55
N HIS A 109 15.09 -4.37 11.26
CA HIS A 109 15.32 -2.92 11.37
C HIS A 109 14.35 -2.27 12.38
N PRO A 110 14.46 -2.57 13.68
CA PRO A 110 13.50 -2.10 14.70
C PRO A 110 13.47 -0.58 14.89
N GLU A 111 14.51 0.15 14.49
CA GLU A 111 14.53 1.62 14.40
C GLU A 111 13.59 2.18 13.33
N ALA A 112 13.31 1.42 12.26
CA ALA A 112 12.32 1.77 11.25
C ALA A 112 10.89 1.40 11.69
N ASN A 113 10.75 0.41 12.58
CA ASN A 113 9.48 0.07 13.25
C ASN A 113 9.22 0.97 14.47
N ALA A 114 9.29 2.28 14.26
CA ALA A 114 9.27 3.25 15.35
C ALA A 114 8.43 4.48 15.03
N VAL A 115 8.36 5.39 16.00
CA VAL A 115 7.58 6.60 15.87
C VAL A 115 8.13 7.75 16.70
N MET A 116 8.18 8.94 16.11
CA MET A 116 8.46 10.14 16.88
C MET A 116 7.25 10.49 17.76
N ALA A 117 7.49 10.50 19.07
CA ALA A 117 6.58 10.97 20.09
C ALA A 117 7.06 12.35 20.56
N PRO A 118 6.42 13.45 20.13
CA PRO A 118 6.69 14.75 20.74
C PRO A 118 6.28 14.63 22.22
N GLY A 119 7.16 15.03 23.13
CA GLY A 119 6.88 14.93 24.56
C GLY A 119 5.54 15.58 24.91
N TRP A 120 4.75 14.94 25.78
CA TRP A 120 3.58 15.57 26.39
C TRP A 120 3.84 15.85 27.89
N PRO A 121 3.52 17.05 28.40
CA PRO A 121 2.89 18.19 27.70
C PRO A 121 3.89 19.07 26.93
N GLY A 122 3.80 19.06 25.60
CA GLY A 122 4.43 20.03 24.71
C GLY A 122 5.97 20.17 24.81
N PRO A 123 6.51 21.37 24.54
CA PRO A 123 7.95 21.60 24.35
C PRO A 123 8.79 21.42 25.63
N LEU A 124 8.15 21.19 26.78
CA LEU A 124 8.84 20.98 28.05
C LEU A 124 9.49 19.58 28.17
N ARG A 125 9.15 18.63 27.29
CA ARG A 125 9.76 17.30 27.27
C ARG A 125 10.55 17.07 25.99
N ARG A 126 11.76 16.53 26.16
CA ARG A 126 12.63 16.11 25.05
C ARG A 126 11.87 15.16 24.12
N PRO A 127 12.02 15.32 22.79
CA PRO A 127 11.45 14.38 21.83
C PRO A 127 11.98 12.98 22.09
N ARG A 128 11.13 11.97 21.85
CA ARG A 128 11.51 10.57 22.00
C ARG A 128 11.09 9.77 20.78
N ILE A 129 11.85 8.73 20.49
CA ILE A 129 11.47 7.68 19.55
C ILE A 129 10.90 6.53 20.38
N VAL A 130 9.70 6.09 20.01
CA VAL A 130 9.06 4.90 20.57
C VAL A 130 9.13 3.81 19.52
N ARG A 131 9.77 2.69 19.85
CA ARG A 131 9.83 1.50 19.01
C ARG A 131 8.66 0.57 19.33
N PHE A 132 8.24 -0.21 18.35
CA PHE A 132 7.21 -1.23 18.51
C PHE A 132 7.83 -2.62 18.46
N ASP A 133 7.39 -3.51 19.35
CA ASP A 133 7.92 -4.87 19.46
C ASP A 133 7.34 -5.85 18.42
N GLY A 134 6.37 -5.40 17.61
CA GLY A 134 5.77 -6.20 16.55
C GLY A 134 5.38 -5.34 15.35
N VAL A 135 5.15 -5.99 14.21
CA VAL A 135 4.87 -5.34 12.94
C VAL A 135 3.39 -5.49 12.59
N THR A 136 2.69 -4.36 12.56
CA THR A 136 1.28 -4.31 12.13
C THR A 136 1.15 -3.41 10.93
N ALA A 137 0.72 -3.96 9.80
CA ALA A 137 0.48 -3.14 8.61
C ALA A 137 -0.91 -2.52 8.62
N LYS A 138 -0.98 -1.24 8.28
CA LYS A 138 -2.21 -0.62 7.78
C LYS A 138 -2.25 -0.74 6.26
N LEU A 139 -3.16 -1.57 5.78
CA LEU A 139 -3.41 -1.76 4.36
C LEU A 139 -4.53 -0.84 3.89
N ALA A 140 -4.22 0.08 2.97
CA ALA A 140 -5.20 0.93 2.32
C ALA A 140 -5.91 0.18 1.19
N LEU A 141 -7.24 0.03 1.31
CA LEU A 141 -8.10 -0.66 0.36
C LEU A 141 -9.11 0.33 -0.24
N ASP A 142 -9.15 0.41 -1.56
CA ASP A 142 -10.14 1.22 -2.28
C ASP A 142 -11.40 0.39 -2.54
N ARG A 143 -12.52 0.73 -1.87
CA ARG A 143 -13.77 -0.04 -1.92
C ARG A 143 -15.01 0.86 -2.09
N PRO A 144 -16.04 0.41 -2.82
CA PRO A 144 -17.34 1.08 -2.82
C PRO A 144 -18.01 0.87 -1.45
N VAL A 145 -18.47 1.96 -0.83
CA VAL A 145 -19.29 1.97 0.37
C VAL A 145 -20.52 2.81 0.06
N GLU A 146 -21.71 2.19 0.09
CA GLU A 146 -22.98 2.86 -0.23
C GLU A 146 -22.93 3.62 -1.58
N GLY A 147 -22.39 2.97 -2.62
CA GLY A 147 -22.27 3.52 -3.98
C GLY A 147 -21.12 4.50 -4.23
N GLU A 148 -20.34 4.88 -3.20
CA GLU A 148 -19.19 5.78 -3.34
C GLU A 148 -17.87 5.10 -2.96
N ARG A 149 -16.82 5.32 -3.75
CA ARG A 149 -15.48 4.77 -3.44
C ARG A 149 -14.85 5.48 -2.24
N THR A 150 -14.54 4.70 -1.21
CA THR A 150 -13.89 5.16 0.03
C THR A 150 -12.68 4.29 0.32
N VAL A 151 -11.61 4.91 0.81
CA VAL A 151 -10.42 4.19 1.26
C VAL A 151 -10.64 3.70 2.69
N LEU A 152 -10.71 2.38 2.86
CA LEU A 152 -10.75 1.73 4.16
C LEU A 152 -9.34 1.26 4.53
N SER A 153 -9.01 1.35 5.82
CA SER A 153 -7.70 0.96 6.36
C SER A 153 -7.83 -0.30 7.20
N ALA A 154 -7.40 -1.44 6.66
CA ALA A 154 -7.36 -2.70 7.40
C ALA A 154 -6.05 -2.83 8.19
N LEU A 155 -6.10 -3.36 9.41
CA LEU A 155 -4.90 -3.66 10.20
C LEU A 155 -4.56 -5.14 10.12
N VAL A 156 -3.33 -5.45 9.71
CA VAL A 156 -2.80 -6.81 9.61
C VAL A 156 -1.66 -6.94 10.62
N PRO A 157 -1.93 -7.45 11.85
CA PRO A 157 -0.93 -7.55 12.91
C PRO A 157 -0.03 -8.77 12.73
N GLY A 158 1.07 -8.80 13.48
CA GLY A 158 1.94 -9.97 13.64
C GLY A 158 2.55 -10.43 12.32
N LEU A 159 3.13 -9.50 11.56
CA LEU A 159 3.72 -9.80 10.25
C LEU A 159 5.14 -10.36 10.36
N GLU A 160 5.86 -10.03 11.43
CA GLU A 160 7.22 -10.49 11.72
C GLU A 160 7.33 -12.01 11.76
N SER A 161 6.29 -12.70 12.25
CA SER A 161 6.27 -14.14 12.44
C SER A 161 5.30 -14.87 11.50
N ALA A 162 4.41 -14.16 10.81
CA ALA A 162 3.41 -14.80 9.94
C ALA A 162 4.03 -15.36 8.65
N ASN A 163 3.49 -16.51 8.23
CA ASN A 163 3.76 -17.06 6.91
C ASN A 163 2.85 -16.43 5.83
N LEU A 164 3.19 -16.64 4.55
CA LEU A 164 2.46 -16.02 3.44
C LEU A 164 0.98 -16.43 3.42
N ARG A 165 0.66 -17.67 3.79
CA ARG A 165 -0.71 -18.18 3.84
C ARG A 165 -1.55 -17.45 4.87
N GLU A 166 -1.06 -17.32 6.09
CA GLU A 166 -1.74 -16.59 7.16
C GLU A 166 -1.97 -15.11 6.79
N ILE A 167 -0.97 -14.50 6.15
CA ILE A 167 -1.09 -13.12 5.67
C ILE A 167 -2.19 -13.02 4.61
N GLN A 168 -2.21 -13.95 3.64
CA GLN A 168 -3.25 -13.99 2.60
C GLN A 168 -4.65 -14.18 3.20
N GLU A 169 -4.81 -15.13 4.13
CA GLU A 169 -6.08 -15.36 4.82
C GLU A 169 -6.52 -14.11 5.60
N ARG A 170 -5.60 -13.39 6.25
CA ARG A 170 -5.89 -12.11 6.92
C ARG A 170 -6.31 -11.04 5.92
N VAL A 171 -5.66 -10.93 4.77
CA VAL A 171 -6.02 -9.98 3.69
C VAL A 171 -7.41 -10.30 3.13
N ASP A 172 -7.70 -11.58 2.89
CA ASP A 172 -8.98 -12.05 2.34
C ASP A 172 -10.19 -11.71 3.24
N ARG A 173 -10.01 -11.62 4.57
CA ARG A 173 -11.08 -11.12 5.47
C ARG A 173 -11.52 -9.70 5.16
N TYR A 174 -10.67 -8.91 4.51
CA TYR A 174 -10.98 -7.54 4.08
C TYR A 174 -11.40 -7.47 2.61
N HIS A 175 -11.65 -8.61 1.96
CA HIS A 175 -12.33 -8.71 0.67
C HIS A 175 -13.85 -8.83 0.87
N GLY A 176 -14.62 -8.05 0.12
CA GLY A 176 -16.09 -8.05 0.14
C GLY A 176 -16.71 -6.73 0.62
N GLU A 177 -17.99 -6.51 0.29
CA GLU A 177 -18.72 -5.26 0.61
C GLU A 177 -18.98 -5.08 2.12
N GLN A 178 -19.03 -6.19 2.87
CA GLN A 178 -19.26 -6.22 4.31
C GLN A 178 -18.04 -5.78 5.14
N ALA A 179 -16.87 -5.61 4.50
CA ALA A 179 -15.66 -5.16 5.20
C ALA A 179 -15.84 -3.81 5.89
N ALA A 180 -16.67 -2.91 5.34
CA ALA A 180 -16.97 -1.60 5.95
C ALA A 180 -17.76 -1.70 7.27
N GLU A 181 -18.43 -2.82 7.53
CA GLU A 181 -19.25 -3.04 8.72
C GLU A 181 -18.46 -3.60 9.90
N LEU A 182 -17.24 -4.09 9.64
CA LEU A 182 -16.38 -4.73 10.62
C LEU A 182 -16.15 -3.85 11.86
N PRO A 183 -16.07 -4.44 13.06
CA PRO A 183 -15.87 -3.73 14.33
C PRO A 183 -14.70 -2.74 14.31
N GLU A 184 -13.64 -3.07 13.57
CA GLU A 184 -12.41 -2.31 13.38
C GLU A 184 -12.68 -0.90 12.80
N PHE A 185 -13.76 -0.72 12.03
CA PHE A 185 -14.14 0.58 11.45
C PHE A 185 -15.13 1.39 12.29
N LYS A 186 -15.54 0.89 13.47
CA LYS A 186 -16.48 1.59 14.37
C LYS A 186 -15.97 2.98 14.77
N GLY A 187 -14.67 3.12 15.02
CA GLY A 187 -14.06 4.40 15.38
C GLY A 187 -14.21 5.45 14.28
N VAL A 188 -13.95 5.07 13.02
CA VAL A 188 -14.12 5.96 11.84
C VAL A 188 -15.57 6.34 11.65
N ARG A 189 -16.51 5.38 11.81
CA ARG A 189 -17.96 5.64 11.73
C ARG A 189 -18.44 6.61 12.81
N MET A 190 -17.99 6.44 14.05
CA MET A 190 -18.32 7.34 15.15
C MET A 190 -17.75 8.75 14.91
N LEU A 191 -16.52 8.84 14.40
CA LEU A 191 -15.87 10.10 14.09
C LEU A 191 -16.62 10.90 13.01
N GLY A 192 -17.21 10.21 12.03
CA GLY A 192 -18.04 10.83 11.00
C GLY A 192 -19.33 11.46 11.52
N ARG A 193 -19.85 10.98 12.67
CA ARG A 193 -21.09 11.49 13.30
C ARG A 193 -20.88 12.70 14.21
N LEU A 194 -19.65 12.92 14.68
CA LEU A 194 -19.34 14.04 15.57
C LEU A 194 -19.34 15.39 14.82
N PRO A 195 -19.74 16.49 15.48
CA PRO A 195 -19.45 17.85 15.00
C PRO A 195 -17.95 18.02 14.72
N VAL A 196 -17.62 18.77 13.66
CA VAL A 196 -16.23 18.93 13.18
C VAL A 196 -15.20 19.26 14.27
N PRO A 197 -15.40 20.27 15.14
CA PRO A 197 -14.41 20.59 16.16
C PRO A 197 -14.21 19.45 17.18
N LEU A 198 -15.29 18.75 17.55
CA LEU A 198 -15.23 17.61 18.47
C LEU A 198 -14.57 16.40 17.81
N GLY A 199 -14.88 16.11 16.55
CA GLY A 199 -14.24 15.05 15.79
C GLY A 199 -12.74 15.30 15.65
N ARG A 200 -12.33 16.52 15.28
CA ARG A 200 -10.92 16.90 15.18
C ARG A 200 -10.19 16.74 16.52
N ALA A 201 -10.79 17.20 17.63
CA ALA A 201 -10.22 17.05 18.97
C ALA A 201 -10.10 15.58 19.41
N ALA A 202 -11.14 14.77 19.18
CA ALA A 202 -11.14 13.35 19.50
C ALA A 202 -10.07 12.59 18.71
N PHE A 203 -9.93 12.87 17.41
CA PHE A 203 -8.89 12.29 16.56
C PHE A 203 -7.49 12.67 17.04
N ALA A 204 -7.26 13.96 17.28
CA ALA A 204 -5.98 14.45 17.81
C ALA A 204 -5.63 13.79 19.16
N ALA A 205 -6.60 13.67 20.08
CA ALA A 205 -6.39 13.03 21.37
C ALA A 205 -6.06 11.53 21.23
N ALA A 206 -6.71 10.80 20.33
CA ALA A 206 -6.42 9.39 20.07
C ALA A 206 -4.98 9.17 19.57
N LEU A 207 -4.46 10.11 18.78
CA LEU A 207 -3.11 10.03 18.20
C LEU A 207 -1.99 10.60 19.08
N ARG A 208 -2.30 11.17 20.25
CA ARG A 208 -1.27 11.67 21.19
C ARG A 208 -0.44 10.56 21.81
N ASP A 209 -1.07 9.41 22.08
CA ASP A 209 -0.40 8.25 22.68
C ASP A 209 0.18 7.34 21.57
N PRO A 210 1.51 7.16 21.50
CA PRO A 210 2.16 6.25 20.55
C PRO A 210 1.57 4.84 20.52
N ARG A 211 1.11 4.31 21.66
CA ARG A 211 0.51 2.97 21.73
C ARG A 211 -0.86 2.93 21.05
N ARG A 212 -1.67 3.97 21.25
CA ARG A 212 -2.97 4.10 20.57
C ARG A 212 -2.82 4.36 19.08
N ARG A 213 -1.73 5.03 18.65
CA ARG A 213 -1.44 5.23 17.23
C ARG A 213 -1.27 3.92 16.48
N ALA A 214 -0.56 2.94 17.04
CA ALA A 214 -0.40 1.63 16.41
C ALA A 214 -1.75 0.91 16.20
N GLY A 215 -2.70 1.09 17.13
CA GLY A 215 -4.06 0.56 16.99
C GLY A 215 -4.94 1.28 15.95
N VAL A 216 -4.48 2.40 15.37
CA VAL A 216 -5.22 3.16 14.34
C VAL A 216 -4.51 3.11 12.99
N PHE A 217 -3.18 3.20 12.98
CA PHE A 217 -2.36 3.30 11.78
C PHE A 217 -1.46 2.09 11.54
N GLY A 218 -1.46 1.10 12.42
CA GLY A 218 -0.40 0.12 12.44
C GLY A 218 0.95 0.76 12.75
N THR A 219 2.01 0.00 12.54
CA THR A 219 3.40 0.43 12.68
C THR A 219 4.04 0.71 11.32
N VAL A 220 3.50 0.10 10.25
CA VAL A 220 3.84 0.35 8.86
C VAL A 220 2.57 0.57 8.04
N SER A 221 2.63 1.44 7.03
CA SER A 221 1.51 1.64 6.10
C SER A 221 1.84 0.99 4.77
N VAL A 222 0.88 0.32 4.16
CA VAL A 222 1.02 -0.32 2.85
C VAL A 222 -0.11 0.12 1.95
N SER A 223 0.23 0.55 0.74
CA SER A 223 -0.71 0.94 -0.31
C SER A 223 -0.36 0.24 -1.61
N SER A 224 -1.38 -0.22 -2.34
CA SER A 224 -1.19 -0.80 -3.67
C SER A 224 -2.20 -0.24 -4.65
N LEU A 225 -1.67 0.30 -5.75
CA LEU A 225 -2.47 0.83 -6.86
C LEU A 225 -2.25 0.04 -8.15
N GLY A 226 -1.59 -1.11 -8.09
CA GLY A 226 -1.29 -1.95 -9.24
C GLY A 226 -2.50 -2.57 -9.95
N HIS A 227 -3.71 -2.40 -9.41
CA HIS A 227 -4.96 -2.73 -10.09
C HIS A 227 -5.40 -1.64 -11.08
N ARG A 228 -4.66 -0.52 -11.16
CA ARG A 228 -4.82 0.58 -12.11
C ARG A 228 -3.53 0.75 -12.91
N GLU A 229 -3.54 1.67 -13.88
CA GLU A 229 -2.38 2.03 -14.69
C GLU A 229 -1.40 2.93 -13.90
N VAL A 230 -0.99 2.48 -12.72
CA VAL A 230 -0.02 3.18 -11.86
C VAL A 230 1.23 2.31 -11.78
N ASP A 231 2.28 2.74 -12.49
CA ASP A 231 3.57 2.06 -12.49
C ASP A 231 4.32 2.24 -11.18
N GLY A 232 4.28 3.44 -10.59
CA GLY A 232 4.90 3.75 -9.31
C GLY A 232 4.26 5.00 -8.68
N PHE A 233 4.30 5.08 -7.35
CA PHE A 233 3.79 6.23 -6.60
C PHE A 233 4.39 6.24 -5.19
N HIS A 234 4.24 7.39 -4.52
CA HIS A 234 4.62 7.56 -3.12
C HIS A 234 3.46 8.15 -2.33
N SER A 235 3.38 7.78 -1.06
CA SER A 235 2.37 8.30 -0.15
C SER A 235 2.89 8.33 1.28
N ALA A 236 2.34 9.22 2.12
CA ALA A 236 2.61 9.24 3.55
C ALA A 236 1.39 8.64 4.28
N GLY A 237 1.57 7.45 4.86
CA GLY A 237 0.49 6.70 5.52
C GLY A 237 0.29 7.00 7.01
N GLY A 238 1.16 7.82 7.60
CA GLY A 238 1.13 8.23 9.01
C GLY A 238 2.02 7.41 9.95
N THR A 239 2.80 6.49 9.39
CA THR A 239 3.80 5.65 10.05
C THR A 239 5.21 6.14 9.69
N ALA A 240 6.25 5.63 10.38
CA ALA A 240 7.62 5.97 10.04
C ALA A 240 8.02 5.44 8.66
N VAL A 241 7.47 4.30 8.24
CA VAL A 241 7.65 3.71 6.90
C VAL A 241 6.29 3.51 6.24
N THR A 242 6.17 3.93 4.98
CA THR A 242 5.02 3.67 4.10
C THR A 242 5.51 3.03 2.81
N LEU A 243 4.92 1.89 2.44
CA LEU A 243 5.27 1.12 1.25
C LEU A 243 4.19 1.26 0.18
N CYS A 244 4.60 1.43 -1.07
CA CYS A 244 3.72 1.68 -2.21
C CYS A 244 4.06 0.72 -3.35
N ALA A 245 3.11 -0.18 -3.69
CA ALA A 245 3.27 -1.13 -4.79
C ALA A 245 2.52 -0.68 -6.05
N GLY A 246 3.27 -0.47 -7.13
CA GLY A 246 2.72 -0.25 -8.47
C GLY A 246 2.18 -1.52 -9.12
N ARG A 247 1.86 -1.42 -10.42
CA ARG A 247 1.51 -2.60 -11.24
C ARG A 247 2.74 -3.42 -11.58
N VAL A 248 2.54 -4.74 -11.72
CA VAL A 248 3.55 -5.65 -12.26
C VAL A 248 3.39 -5.67 -13.78
N VAL A 249 4.46 -5.36 -14.51
CA VAL A 249 4.45 -5.30 -15.98
C VAL A 249 5.76 -5.83 -16.54
N ASP A 250 5.71 -6.45 -17.71
CA ASP A 250 6.92 -6.91 -18.38
C ASP A 250 7.74 -5.71 -18.85
N ARG A 251 9.04 -5.71 -18.49
CA ARG A 251 10.03 -4.70 -18.89
C ARG A 251 11.23 -5.40 -19.50
N ALA A 252 11.90 -4.71 -20.42
CA ALA A 252 13.20 -5.12 -20.92
C ALA A 252 14.24 -4.87 -19.83
N VAL A 253 14.92 -5.93 -19.38
CA VAL A 253 16.00 -5.88 -18.39
C VAL A 253 17.25 -6.54 -18.96
N VAL A 254 18.43 -6.19 -18.44
CA VAL A 254 19.69 -6.82 -18.85
C VAL A 254 20.03 -7.93 -17.85
N ARG A 255 20.20 -9.16 -18.33
CA ARG A 255 20.75 -10.29 -17.58
C ARG A 255 21.91 -10.89 -18.35
N ASP A 256 23.07 -11.02 -17.70
CA ASP A 256 24.31 -11.54 -18.32
C ASP A 256 24.67 -10.86 -19.67
N GLY A 257 24.44 -9.54 -19.76
CA GLY A 257 24.69 -8.75 -20.97
C GLY A 257 23.63 -8.87 -22.07
N VAL A 258 22.57 -9.65 -21.86
CA VAL A 258 21.48 -9.85 -22.83
C VAL A 258 20.20 -9.17 -22.36
N VAL A 259 19.50 -8.50 -23.29
CA VAL A 259 18.19 -7.91 -23.01
C VAL A 259 17.12 -9.02 -23.03
N VAL A 260 16.44 -9.20 -21.89
CA VAL A 260 15.37 -10.20 -21.71
C VAL A 260 14.12 -9.54 -21.12
N PRO A 261 12.91 -10.03 -21.42
CA PRO A 261 11.71 -9.58 -20.72
C PRO A 261 11.67 -10.17 -19.30
N ALA A 262 11.35 -9.33 -18.31
CA ALA A 262 11.06 -9.77 -16.94
C ALA A 262 9.85 -9.03 -16.38
N PRO A 263 9.00 -9.69 -15.56
CA PRO A 263 7.91 -9.02 -14.87
C PRO A 263 8.49 -8.15 -13.75
N MET A 264 8.40 -6.83 -13.89
CA MET A 264 8.95 -5.86 -12.93
C MET A 264 7.84 -5.13 -12.18
N MET A 265 8.09 -4.77 -10.93
CA MET A 265 7.22 -3.89 -10.13
C MET A 265 8.04 -2.76 -9.51
N ARG A 266 7.60 -1.51 -9.66
CA ARG A 266 8.18 -0.40 -8.89
C ARG A 266 7.66 -0.47 -7.45
N LEU A 267 8.58 -0.53 -6.49
CA LEU A 267 8.33 -0.43 -5.07
C LEU A 267 8.76 0.95 -4.58
N GLY A 268 7.81 1.73 -4.09
CA GLY A 268 8.08 2.99 -3.40
C GLY A 268 8.17 2.80 -1.89
N LEU A 269 9.14 3.45 -1.26
CA LEU A 269 9.26 3.58 0.19
C LEU A 269 9.24 5.06 0.56
N THR A 270 8.35 5.45 1.47
CA THR A 270 8.34 6.79 2.07
C THR A 270 8.65 6.67 3.54
N PHE A 271 9.65 7.41 4.03
CA PHE A 271 10.00 7.43 5.44
C PHE A 271 9.88 8.81 6.08
N ASP A 272 9.56 8.86 7.38
CA ASP A 272 9.57 10.11 8.15
C ASP A 272 10.99 10.41 8.61
N HIS A 273 11.62 11.43 8.01
CA HIS A 273 13.03 11.78 8.24
C HIS A 273 13.30 12.26 9.69
N ARG A 274 12.26 12.45 10.49
CA ARG A 274 12.38 12.71 11.94
C ARG A 274 12.64 11.44 12.76
N VAL A 275 12.41 10.26 12.20
CA VAL A 275 12.49 8.95 12.88
C VAL A 275 13.73 8.20 12.43
N ILE A 276 13.94 8.07 11.12
CA ILE A 276 15.10 7.40 10.51
C ILE A 276 15.75 8.31 9.46
N ASP A 277 17.02 8.04 9.15
CA ASP A 277 17.76 8.72 8.09
C ASP A 277 17.75 7.94 6.77
N GLY A 278 18.42 8.48 5.75
CA GLY A 278 18.49 7.87 4.43
C GLY A 278 19.28 6.54 4.41
N ALA A 279 20.25 6.33 5.30
CA ALA A 279 21.03 5.10 5.35
C ALA A 279 20.15 3.95 5.86
N THR A 280 19.51 4.13 7.01
CA THR A 280 18.54 3.15 7.53
C THR A 280 17.40 2.89 6.55
N ALA A 281 16.87 3.92 5.90
CA ALA A 281 15.80 3.75 4.92
C ALA A 281 16.27 2.96 3.67
N ALA A 282 17.51 3.14 3.24
CA ALA A 282 18.11 2.35 2.16
C ALA A 282 18.29 0.88 2.57
N ASP A 283 18.78 0.61 3.78
CA ASP A 283 18.93 -0.76 4.30
C ASP A 283 17.57 -1.50 4.36
N VAL A 284 16.52 -0.82 4.84
CA VAL A 284 15.15 -1.36 4.84
C VAL A 284 14.66 -1.65 3.42
N LEU A 285 14.92 -0.74 2.47
CA LEU A 285 14.53 -0.93 1.07
C LEU A 285 15.27 -2.11 0.43
N SER A 286 16.56 -2.25 0.70
CA SER A 286 17.39 -3.37 0.24
C SER A 286 16.88 -4.70 0.79
N ASP A 287 16.51 -4.76 2.06
CA ASP A 287 15.94 -5.97 2.68
C ASP A 287 14.57 -6.35 2.09
N LEU A 288 13.72 -5.35 1.85
CA LEU A 288 12.43 -5.54 1.18
C LEU A 288 12.63 -6.09 -0.23
N HIS A 289 13.49 -5.43 -1.01
CA HIS A 289 13.84 -5.81 -2.37
C HIS A 289 14.35 -7.25 -2.42
N HIS A 290 15.38 -7.55 -1.63
CA HIS A 290 15.97 -8.89 -1.57
C HIS A 290 14.93 -9.95 -1.17
N THR A 291 14.18 -9.72 -0.10
CA THR A 291 13.17 -10.69 0.39
C THR A 291 12.08 -10.97 -0.66
N MET A 292 11.73 -9.99 -1.49
CA MET A 292 10.75 -10.18 -2.57
C MET A 292 11.35 -10.89 -3.79
N GLU A 293 12.56 -10.50 -4.23
CA GLU A 293 13.19 -11.11 -5.39
C GLU A 293 13.62 -12.55 -5.15
N THR A 294 14.08 -12.87 -3.94
CA THR A 294 14.49 -14.22 -3.54
C THR A 294 13.38 -15.00 -2.86
N PHE A 295 12.12 -14.58 -3.03
CA PHE A 295 10.99 -15.17 -2.31
C PHE A 295 10.99 -16.70 -2.38
N ASP A 296 10.84 -17.31 -1.21
CA ASP A 296 10.69 -18.75 -1.00
C ASP A 296 9.90 -18.97 0.31
N ASP A 297 8.81 -19.73 0.24
CA ASP A 297 8.03 -20.14 1.42
C ASP A 297 8.37 -21.57 1.87
N GLY A 298 9.47 -22.14 1.36
CA GLY A 298 9.93 -23.50 1.65
C GLY A 298 9.19 -24.57 0.85
N THR A 299 8.33 -24.18 -0.09
CA THR A 299 7.63 -25.12 -0.99
C THR A 299 8.44 -25.47 -2.23
N TRP A 300 9.54 -24.76 -2.48
CA TRP A 300 10.45 -25.03 -3.57
C TRP A 300 11.66 -25.84 -3.11
N ALA A 301 12.14 -26.74 -3.97
CA ALA A 301 13.45 -27.35 -3.76
C ALA A 301 14.51 -26.23 -3.79
N PRO A 302 15.51 -26.24 -2.89
CA PRO A 302 16.53 -25.21 -2.84
C PRO A 302 17.22 -25.10 -4.21
N ASP A 303 17.13 -23.91 -4.79
CA ASP A 303 17.85 -23.51 -5.99
C ASP A 303 19.31 -23.27 -5.60
N PRO A 304 20.29 -24.07 -6.07
CA PRO A 304 21.70 -23.94 -5.70
C PRO A 304 22.36 -22.76 -6.44
N GLY A 305 21.67 -21.62 -6.52
CA GLY A 305 22.13 -20.41 -7.17
C GLY A 305 23.53 -20.01 -6.67
N PRO A 306 24.32 -19.31 -7.49
CA PRO A 306 25.72 -19.03 -7.19
C PRO A 306 25.81 -18.20 -5.91
N ASP A 307 26.57 -18.69 -4.93
CA ASP A 307 26.83 -18.03 -3.66
C ASP A 307 27.44 -16.63 -3.92
N PRO A 308 26.74 -15.54 -3.60
CA PRO A 308 27.25 -14.19 -3.81
C PRO A 308 28.45 -13.88 -2.90
N ARG A 309 28.73 -14.70 -1.86
CA ARG A 309 29.91 -14.55 -1.00
C ARG A 309 31.19 -15.18 -1.57
N GLY A 310 31.12 -15.82 -2.74
CA GLY A 310 32.29 -16.37 -3.43
C GLY A 310 33.04 -15.36 -4.31
N ALA A 311 32.42 -14.22 -4.66
CA ALA A 311 32.93 -13.31 -5.67
C ALA A 311 33.91 -12.24 -5.14
N ASP A 312 34.10 -12.13 -3.82
CA ASP A 312 34.91 -11.05 -3.20
C ASP A 312 36.17 -11.58 -2.47
N ARG A 313 36.73 -12.70 -2.94
CA ARG A 313 38.08 -13.11 -2.55
C ARG A 313 39.09 -12.40 -3.45
N ASP A 314 39.51 -11.22 -3.00
CA ASP A 314 40.66 -10.46 -3.47
C ASP A 314 41.89 -11.38 -3.63
N PRO A 315 42.37 -11.67 -4.86
CA PRO A 315 43.54 -12.51 -5.09
C PRO A 315 44.81 -11.65 -4.96
N ARG A 316 45.06 -11.10 -3.77
CA ARG A 316 46.38 -10.55 -3.44
C ARG A 316 47.24 -11.67 -2.86
N PRO A 317 48.40 -12.00 -3.45
CA PRO A 317 49.33 -12.92 -2.82
C PRO A 317 49.81 -12.31 -1.51
N LEU A 318 49.73 -13.09 -0.43
CA LEU A 318 50.41 -12.80 0.83
C LEU A 318 51.92 -12.82 0.57
N GLY A 319 52.48 -11.63 0.26
CA GLY A 319 53.92 -11.42 0.17
C GLY A 319 54.53 -11.61 1.56
N GLY A 320 55.33 -12.67 1.67
CA GLY A 320 56.12 -12.97 2.87
C GLY A 320 57.11 -11.87 3.18
N LEU A 321 57.23 -11.55 4.46
CA LEU A 321 58.32 -10.77 5.03
C LEU A 321 59.57 -11.65 5.09
N GLU A 322 60.55 -11.39 4.24
CA GLU A 322 61.93 -11.85 4.41
C GLU A 322 62.64 -10.96 5.46
N PRO A 323 63.45 -11.53 6.37
CA PRO A 323 64.18 -10.76 7.37
C PRO A 323 65.46 -10.16 6.78
N SER A 324 65.60 -8.84 6.90
CA SER A 324 66.84 -8.11 6.61
C SER A 324 67.93 -8.52 7.61
N THR A 325 69.03 -9.05 7.07
CA THR A 325 70.32 -9.15 7.74
C THR A 325 71.08 -7.84 7.52
N HIS A 326 71.40 -7.14 8.60
CA HIS A 326 72.65 -6.39 8.83
C HIS A 326 72.75 -5.98 10.30
#